data_AF-A0A3N5TBT0-F1
#
_entry.id   AF-A0A3N5TBT0-F1
#
_cell.length_a   1.000
_cell.length_b   1.000
_cell.length_c   1.000
_cell.angle_alpha   90.00
_cell.angle_beta   90.00
_cell.angle_gamma   90.00
#
_symmetry.space_group_name_H-M   'P 1'
#
loop_
_entity.id
_entity.type
_entity.pdbx_description
1 polymer ?
#
loop_
_entity_poly.entity_id
_entity_poly.type
_entity_poly.pdbx_seq_one_letter_code
_entity_poly.pdbx_strand_id
1 'polypeptide(L)'
;MPKRKIAICKHALVLFLILLVSDCLPFIRNKPVHAISCRYDDVVYALSLVQTGGTLLIPSGQSEWPAALEIPDDKKIEIRGEGQEKTIITSNIPTSCIDLNTSGSRLTNMGFVLENNDGVGIDVRGQGWRIDHCRFVNDNPFIIEAVWANNNSDDGSPVGLVDHCEFLNTRCIAYGSNALMANDVWAQPLGLGTNNAMFIEDCAFTYTEFSNAVDANYGGRYVFRHNTVTDAYVEAHAVQGKNRSVRSWEIYDNIIRQKNRSMWVPFFMRGGTGVIFNNVVEGEWTIAGIAVDYRRACEYFAVPGWADGTSPWDGNSVPGVSAYPARDQIGRSTDSFLWVDSDSDGDFNDESIPSQALDPAYCWNNKHNGENVVFFEHSCVVSQDLYQENRDYYNNVQRPGGYTPYTYPHPLIAEWDNR
;
A
#
# COMPACT_ATOMS: atom_id res chain seq x y z
N MET A 1 70.61 58.57 0.28
CA MET A 1 69.42 58.76 -0.59
C MET A 1 68.39 57.66 -0.29
N PRO A 2 67.08 57.92 -0.46
CA PRO A 2 66.06 57.59 0.54
C PRO A 2 65.15 56.38 0.21
N LYS A 3 64.38 55.97 1.23
CA LYS A 3 63.22 55.05 1.22
C LYS A 3 62.11 55.47 0.24
N ARG A 4 61.42 54.50 -0.38
CA ARG A 4 59.97 54.51 -0.74
C ARG A 4 59.54 53.06 -1.04
N LYS A 5 58.77 52.41 -0.15
CA LYS A 5 57.30 52.35 -0.06
C LYS A 5 56.65 51.62 -1.25
N ILE A 6 56.12 50.43 -0.97
CA ILE A 6 54.82 50.00 -1.48
C ILE A 6 54.04 49.46 -0.28
N ALA A 7 52.82 49.96 -0.12
CA ALA A 7 51.84 49.53 0.86
C ALA A 7 50.54 49.22 0.13
N ILE A 8 49.64 48.52 0.85
CA ILE A 8 48.22 48.24 0.57
C ILE A 8 48.04 46.88 -0.14
N CYS A 9 47.22 45.92 0.32
CA CYS A 9 45.96 46.07 1.04
C CYS A 9 45.69 44.98 2.10
N LYS A 10 45.00 45.41 3.16
CA LYS A 10 44.38 44.61 4.22
C LYS A 10 43.13 43.88 3.71
N HIS A 11 42.65 42.93 4.52
CA HIS A 11 41.39 42.14 4.43
C HIS A 11 41.54 40.71 3.90
N ALA A 12 42.15 39.84 4.72
CA ALA A 12 41.84 38.41 4.71
C ALA A 12 41.18 38.07 6.05
N LEU A 13 39.87 37.88 5.94
CA LEU A 13 38.86 37.52 6.90
C LEU A 13 39.33 36.50 7.96
N VAL A 14 39.04 36.84 9.21
CA VAL A 14 38.80 35.95 10.34
C VAL A 14 37.77 34.89 9.93
N LEU A 15 38.15 33.61 9.81
CA LEU A 15 37.25 32.46 9.97
C LEU A 15 38.06 31.15 9.96
N PHE A 16 38.76 30.84 11.05
CA PHE A 16 39.44 29.55 11.17
C PHE A 16 39.53 29.12 12.63
N LEU A 17 38.38 28.99 13.32
CA LEU A 17 38.32 28.34 14.64
C LEU A 17 36.90 27.96 15.09
N ILE A 18 36.09 27.34 14.22
CA ILE A 18 34.90 26.57 14.63
C ILE A 18 34.76 25.36 13.71
N LEU A 19 35.65 24.38 13.82
CA LEU A 19 35.47 23.05 13.23
C LEU A 19 36.36 22.11 14.04
N LEU A 20 35.77 21.45 15.05
CA LEU A 20 36.17 20.18 15.69
C LEU A 20 35.52 20.03 17.09
N VAL A 21 34.22 20.27 17.19
CA VAL A 21 33.37 19.67 18.25
C VAL A 21 32.02 19.34 17.62
N SER A 22 31.95 18.28 16.83
CA SER A 22 30.66 17.77 16.31
C SER A 22 30.62 16.26 16.19
N ASP A 23 31.33 15.51 17.06
CA ASP A 23 31.30 14.03 17.04
C ASP A 23 31.43 13.43 18.45
N CYS A 24 30.69 13.95 19.45
CA CYS A 24 30.51 13.27 20.74
C CYS A 24 29.39 13.87 21.61
N LEU A 25 28.25 14.25 21.03
CA LEU A 25 27.04 14.37 21.85
C LEU A 25 26.48 12.96 22.01
N PRO A 26 26.36 12.41 23.23
CA PRO A 26 25.61 11.18 23.42
C PRO A 26 24.21 11.42 22.86
N PHE A 27 23.74 10.53 21.99
CA PHE A 27 22.36 10.50 21.56
C PHE A 27 21.53 10.38 22.85
N ILE A 28 20.92 11.48 23.30
CA ILE A 28 20.00 11.43 24.43
C ILE A 28 18.76 10.74 23.88
N ARG A 29 18.71 9.40 23.99
CA ARG A 29 17.46 8.68 23.75
C ARG A 29 16.43 9.22 24.71
N ASN A 30 15.29 9.67 24.16
CA ASN A 30 14.15 10.06 24.97
C ASN A 30 13.81 8.89 25.90
N LYS A 31 13.66 9.17 27.20
CA LYS A 31 13.24 8.14 28.15
C LYS A 31 11.87 7.61 27.70
N PRO A 32 11.65 6.29 27.67
CA PRO A 32 10.35 5.74 27.37
C PRO A 32 9.29 6.26 28.34
N VAL A 33 8.09 6.52 27.82
CA VAL A 33 6.93 6.88 28.62
C VAL A 33 6.06 5.65 28.76
N HIS A 34 5.78 5.25 29.99
CA HIS A 34 4.92 4.11 30.30
C HIS A 34 3.50 4.59 30.56
N ALA A 35 2.54 4.04 29.81
CA ALA A 35 1.14 4.12 30.22
C ALA A 35 0.92 3.33 31.52
N ILE A 36 0.05 3.81 32.39
CA ILE A 36 -0.25 3.14 33.68
C ILE A 36 -0.94 1.79 33.43
N SER A 37 -1.80 1.73 32.42
CA SER A 37 -2.44 0.51 31.93
C SER A 37 -2.66 0.61 30.42
N CYS A 38 -3.23 -0.44 29.79
CA CYS A 38 -3.64 -0.40 28.39
C CYS A 38 -5.00 0.30 28.17
N ARG A 39 -5.62 0.87 29.21
CA ARG A 39 -6.86 1.63 29.09
C ARG A 39 -6.63 2.91 28.29
N TYR A 40 -7.62 3.26 27.47
CA TYR A 40 -7.56 4.40 26.56
C TYR A 40 -7.04 5.70 27.22
N ASP A 41 -7.65 6.12 28.34
CA ASP A 41 -7.26 7.37 29.03
C ASP A 41 -5.80 7.36 29.51
N ASP A 42 -5.30 6.22 30.00
CA ASP A 42 -3.91 6.08 30.47
C ASP A 42 -2.92 6.16 29.28
N VAL A 43 -3.31 5.59 28.14
CA VAL A 43 -2.51 5.62 26.90
C VAL A 43 -2.51 7.02 26.29
N VAL A 44 -3.65 7.71 26.24
CA VAL A 44 -3.74 9.11 25.79
C VAL A 44 -2.91 10.02 26.69
N TYR A 45 -2.98 9.84 28.01
CA TYR A 45 -2.16 10.60 28.94
C TYR A 45 -0.66 10.37 28.69
N ALA A 46 -0.23 9.13 28.55
CA ALA A 46 1.17 8.81 28.24
C ALA A 46 1.60 9.33 26.85
N LEU A 47 0.71 9.25 25.85
CA LEU A 47 0.93 9.85 24.53
C LEU A 47 1.15 11.36 24.64
N SER A 48 0.45 12.07 25.52
CA SER A 48 0.67 13.51 25.71
C SER A 48 2.08 13.86 26.23
N LEU A 49 2.75 12.92 26.90
CA LEU A 49 4.06 13.11 27.53
C LEU A 49 5.24 12.67 26.65
N VAL A 50 5.04 11.70 25.75
CA VAL A 50 6.12 11.25 24.85
C VAL A 50 6.43 12.33 23.82
N GLN A 51 7.71 12.53 23.51
CA GLN A 51 8.17 13.47 22.49
C GLN A 51 8.54 12.73 21.20
N THR A 52 8.55 13.43 20.07
CA THR A 52 9.07 12.88 18.79
C THR A 52 10.44 12.25 18.99
N GLY A 53 10.63 11.06 18.42
CA GLY A 53 11.80 10.19 18.63
C GLY A 53 11.78 9.36 19.92
N GLY A 54 10.72 9.45 20.74
CA GLY A 54 10.53 8.64 21.93
C GLY A 54 9.69 7.38 21.71
N THR A 55 9.58 6.58 22.77
CA THR A 55 8.77 5.35 22.82
C THR A 55 7.65 5.49 23.84
N LEU A 56 6.43 5.21 23.41
CA LEU A 56 5.25 4.98 24.24
C LEU A 56 5.12 3.48 24.52
N LEU A 57 5.26 3.09 25.78
CA LEU A 57 5.13 1.70 26.23
C LEU A 57 3.75 1.47 26.83
N ILE A 58 3.00 0.52 26.25
CA ILE A 58 1.67 0.13 26.70
C ILE A 58 1.79 -1.24 27.41
N PRO A 59 1.53 -1.33 28.72
CA PRO A 59 1.71 -2.56 29.47
C PRO A 59 0.73 -3.65 29.03
N SER A 60 1.02 -4.89 29.43
CA SER A 60 0.10 -6.01 29.22
C SER A 60 -1.26 -5.75 29.89
N GLY A 61 -2.31 -6.17 29.23
CA GLY A 61 -3.69 -6.04 29.65
C GLY A 61 -4.63 -6.14 28.46
N GLN A 62 -5.92 -6.15 28.75
CA GLN A 62 -6.96 -6.08 27.73
C GLN A 62 -7.79 -4.83 27.98
N SER A 63 -8.10 -4.07 26.94
CA SER A 63 -8.94 -2.88 27.07
C SER A 63 -9.73 -2.62 25.80
N GLU A 64 -10.99 -2.26 26.00
CA GLU A 64 -11.83 -1.69 24.95
C GLU A 64 -11.54 -0.20 24.84
N TRP A 65 -11.31 0.28 23.61
CA TRP A 65 -11.06 1.70 23.35
C TRP A 65 -12.32 2.35 22.77
N PRO A 66 -12.86 3.40 23.42
CA PRO A 66 -14.11 4.04 22.99
C PRO A 66 -13.91 5.10 21.89
N ALA A 67 -12.67 5.35 21.48
CA ALA A 67 -12.30 6.34 20.46
C ALA A 67 -10.94 5.97 19.83
N ALA A 68 -10.66 6.57 18.66
CA ALA A 68 -9.39 6.42 17.97
C ALA A 68 -8.24 7.05 18.78
N LEU A 69 -7.10 6.36 18.87
CA LEU A 69 -5.86 6.99 19.33
C LEU A 69 -5.22 7.74 18.17
N GLU A 70 -5.35 9.06 18.17
CA GLU A 70 -4.77 9.93 17.13
C GLU A 70 -3.31 10.30 17.42
N ILE A 71 -2.41 9.95 16.50
CA ILE A 71 -1.00 10.35 16.57
C ILE A 71 -0.82 11.64 15.73
N PRO A 72 -0.32 12.74 16.31
CA PRO A 72 -0.10 13.97 15.56
C PRO A 72 0.87 13.80 14.38
N ASP A 73 0.62 14.53 13.29
CA ASP A 73 1.41 14.50 12.04
C ASP A 73 2.91 14.76 12.25
N ASP A 74 3.28 15.59 13.22
CA ASP A 74 4.68 15.94 13.52
C ASP A 74 5.32 15.03 14.58
N LYS A 75 4.61 13.98 15.00
CA LYS A 75 4.98 13.13 16.14
C LYS A 75 5.41 11.73 15.74
N LYS A 76 6.61 11.62 15.15
CA LYS A 76 7.25 10.34 14.85
C LYS A 76 7.73 9.63 16.12
N ILE A 77 6.99 8.63 16.60
CA ILE A 77 7.31 7.86 17.82
C ILE A 77 7.22 6.36 17.57
N GLU A 78 7.70 5.58 18.53
CA GLU A 78 7.38 4.17 18.62
C GLU A 78 6.25 3.95 19.63
N ILE A 79 5.23 3.19 19.25
CA ILE A 79 4.13 2.75 20.10
C ILE A 79 4.28 1.24 20.24
N ARG A 80 4.56 0.76 21.46
CA ARG A 80 4.96 -0.63 21.68
C ARG A 80 4.17 -1.26 22.82
N GLY A 81 3.53 -2.39 22.53
CA GLY A 81 2.95 -3.27 23.55
C GLY A 81 3.95 -4.28 24.13
N GLU A 82 3.50 -5.11 25.07
CA GLU A 82 4.31 -6.16 25.72
C GLU A 82 4.23 -7.53 25.00
N GLY A 83 3.44 -7.63 23.93
CA GLY A 83 3.23 -8.85 23.15
C GLY A 83 1.88 -8.86 22.45
N GLN A 84 1.82 -9.45 21.26
CA GLN A 84 0.59 -9.58 20.46
C GLN A 84 -0.56 -10.35 21.13
N GLU A 85 -0.26 -11.15 22.17
CA GLU A 85 -1.25 -11.85 23.01
C GLU A 85 -1.31 -11.31 24.45
N LYS A 86 -0.58 -10.23 24.75
CA LYS A 86 -0.46 -9.67 26.11
C LYS A 86 -1.05 -8.29 26.23
N THR A 87 -0.79 -7.41 25.27
CA THR A 87 -1.42 -6.09 25.17
C THR A 87 -2.46 -6.16 24.07
N ILE A 88 -3.74 -6.28 24.44
CA ILE A 88 -4.84 -6.49 23.51
C ILE A 88 -5.81 -5.32 23.57
N ILE A 89 -6.02 -4.67 22.43
CA ILE A 89 -6.99 -3.58 22.29
C ILE A 89 -8.19 -4.07 21.51
N THR A 90 -9.37 -3.99 22.11
CA THR A 90 -10.64 -4.24 21.41
C THR A 90 -11.18 -2.92 20.90
N SER A 91 -11.55 -2.89 19.62
CA SER A 91 -12.16 -1.73 18.97
C SER A 91 -13.50 -2.12 18.34
N ASN A 92 -14.55 -1.42 18.75
CA ASN A 92 -15.90 -1.56 18.22
C ASN A 92 -16.52 -0.17 17.92
N ILE A 93 -15.70 0.73 17.35
CA ILE A 93 -16.09 2.10 17.03
C ILE A 93 -16.18 2.30 15.52
N PRO A 94 -17.06 3.20 15.01
CA PRO A 94 -17.27 3.45 13.58
C PRO A 94 -16.13 4.23 12.90
N THR A 95 -14.92 4.14 13.44
CA THR A 95 -13.70 4.82 12.98
C THR A 95 -12.51 3.87 13.08
N SER A 96 -11.30 4.35 12.82
CA SER A 96 -10.06 3.64 13.10
C SER A 96 -9.86 3.39 14.61
N CYS A 97 -9.18 2.30 14.99
CA CYS A 97 -8.70 2.11 16.36
C CYS A 97 -7.51 3.03 16.67
N ILE A 98 -6.59 3.15 15.71
CA ILE A 98 -5.43 4.04 15.76
C ILE A 98 -5.34 4.79 14.45
N ASP A 99 -5.25 6.12 14.53
CA ASP A 99 -4.86 6.97 13.40
C ASP A 99 -3.38 7.32 13.56
N LEU A 100 -2.52 6.72 12.75
CA LEU A 100 -1.11 7.12 12.69
C LEU A 100 -0.92 8.45 11.95
N ASN A 101 -1.95 8.93 11.26
CA ASN A 101 -1.93 10.11 10.39
C ASN A 101 -0.66 10.12 9.52
N THR A 102 -0.02 11.27 9.31
CA THR A 102 1.24 11.37 8.55
C THR A 102 2.49 11.27 9.43
N SER A 103 2.36 10.84 10.69
CA SER A 103 3.43 10.87 11.70
C SER A 103 4.69 10.08 11.34
N GLY A 104 4.55 9.11 10.43
CA GLY A 104 5.62 8.19 10.08
C GLY A 104 6.03 7.31 11.26
N SER A 105 5.18 7.11 12.26
CA SER A 105 5.46 6.35 13.50
C SER A 105 5.55 4.84 13.30
N ARG A 106 6.08 4.14 14.32
CA ARG A 106 6.09 2.67 14.42
C ARG A 106 5.04 2.19 15.41
N LEU A 107 4.26 1.18 15.02
CA LEU A 107 3.34 0.46 15.90
C LEU A 107 3.78 -0.99 15.99
N THR A 108 4.03 -1.49 17.21
CA THR A 108 4.60 -2.84 17.35
C THR A 108 4.15 -3.62 18.58
N ASN A 109 4.21 -4.95 18.47
CA ASN A 109 4.17 -5.90 19.59
C ASN A 109 2.86 -5.87 20.40
N MET A 110 1.72 -5.78 19.71
CA MET A 110 0.38 -5.73 20.34
C MET A 110 -0.72 -6.38 19.50
N GLY A 111 -1.80 -6.78 20.16
CA GLY A 111 -2.95 -7.44 19.55
C GLY A 111 -4.14 -6.49 19.43
N PHE A 112 -4.94 -6.71 18.39
CA PHE A 112 -6.17 -5.99 18.09
C PHE A 112 -7.31 -6.97 17.84
N VAL A 113 -8.44 -6.76 18.52
CA VAL A 113 -9.72 -7.40 18.21
C VAL A 113 -10.61 -6.33 17.60
N LEU A 114 -10.88 -6.46 16.30
CA LEU A 114 -11.65 -5.52 15.50
C LEU A 114 -13.05 -6.11 15.31
N GLU A 115 -14.03 -5.60 16.05
CA GLU A 115 -15.39 -6.18 16.07
C GLU A 115 -16.38 -5.47 15.14
N ASN A 116 -16.01 -4.30 14.61
CA ASN A 116 -16.92 -3.40 13.91
C ASN A 116 -16.90 -3.54 12.37
N ASN A 117 -18.07 -3.48 11.74
CA ASN A 117 -18.21 -3.58 10.28
C ASN A 117 -17.93 -2.28 9.51
N ASP A 118 -17.89 -1.12 10.18
CA ASP A 118 -17.84 0.20 9.51
C ASP A 118 -16.53 0.97 9.74
N GLY A 119 -15.59 0.41 10.51
CA GLY A 119 -14.30 1.05 10.86
C GLY A 119 -13.10 0.24 10.36
N VAL A 120 -11.89 0.80 10.54
CA VAL A 120 -10.62 0.13 10.21
C VAL A 120 -9.81 -0.15 11.49
N GLY A 121 -8.83 -1.05 11.43
CA GLY A 121 -7.89 -1.23 12.55
C GLY A 121 -6.98 -0.02 12.70
N ILE A 122 -6.04 0.10 11.77
CA ILE A 122 -5.03 1.15 11.74
C ILE A 122 -5.20 1.95 10.44
N ASP A 123 -5.53 3.23 10.56
CA ASP A 123 -5.43 4.18 9.44
C ASP A 123 -4.03 4.80 9.48
N VAL A 124 -3.38 4.82 8.32
CA VAL A 124 -2.05 5.40 8.18
C VAL A 124 -1.90 6.15 6.87
N ARG A 125 -1.26 7.32 6.95
CA ARG A 125 -0.98 8.21 5.84
C ARG A 125 0.50 8.57 5.82
N GLY A 126 0.91 9.36 4.82
CA GLY A 126 2.30 9.81 4.71
C GLY A 126 3.28 8.64 4.56
N GLN A 127 4.54 8.87 4.95
CA GLN A 127 5.64 7.98 4.59
C GLN A 127 6.55 7.59 5.78
N GLY A 128 7.21 6.45 5.67
CA GLY A 128 8.25 6.00 6.59
C GLY A 128 7.74 5.46 7.94
N TRP A 129 6.46 5.12 8.00
CA TRP A 129 5.83 4.39 9.09
C TRP A 129 6.11 2.89 9.01
N ARG A 130 5.97 2.18 10.13
CA ARG A 130 6.13 0.72 10.23
C ARG A 130 5.09 0.13 11.18
N ILE A 131 4.45 -0.96 10.79
CA ILE A 131 3.52 -1.72 11.63
C ILE A 131 4.03 -3.16 11.68
N ASP A 132 4.45 -3.62 12.86
CA ASP A 132 5.14 -4.91 12.96
C ASP A 132 4.89 -5.71 14.23
N HIS A 133 5.01 -7.04 14.17
CA HIS A 133 4.77 -7.94 15.33
C HIS A 133 3.40 -7.70 16.00
N CYS A 134 2.41 -7.33 15.19
CA CYS A 134 1.05 -7.11 15.63
C CYS A 134 0.15 -8.26 15.19
N ARG A 135 -0.90 -8.52 15.97
CA ARG A 135 -1.93 -9.50 15.62
C ARG A 135 -3.28 -8.81 15.47
N PHE A 136 -3.93 -8.99 14.33
CA PHE A 136 -5.24 -8.42 14.02
C PHE A 136 -6.26 -9.55 13.86
N VAL A 137 -7.34 -9.49 14.64
CA VAL A 137 -8.39 -10.51 14.65
C VAL A 137 -9.73 -9.86 14.42
N ASN A 138 -10.55 -10.49 13.60
CA ASN A 138 -11.97 -10.21 13.51
C ASN A 138 -12.76 -11.53 13.51
N ASP A 139 -13.64 -11.68 14.50
CA ASP A 139 -14.49 -12.87 14.68
C ASP A 139 -15.91 -12.68 14.10
N ASN A 140 -16.18 -11.53 13.48
CA ASN A 140 -17.43 -11.21 12.81
C ASN A 140 -17.39 -11.72 11.35
N PRO A 141 -18.50 -12.24 10.77
CA PRO A 141 -18.57 -12.63 9.36
C PRO A 141 -18.19 -11.56 8.33
N PHE A 142 -18.11 -10.28 8.73
CA PHE A 142 -17.64 -9.20 7.84
C PHE A 142 -16.15 -8.99 8.03
N ILE A 143 -15.37 -9.10 6.95
CA ILE A 143 -13.92 -8.87 6.96
C ILE A 143 -13.61 -7.38 7.12
N ILE A 144 -12.60 -7.04 7.93
CA ILE A 144 -12.17 -5.66 8.23
C ILE A 144 -10.78 -5.37 7.62
N GLU A 145 -10.57 -4.13 7.18
CA GLU A 145 -9.24 -3.56 6.93
C GLU A 145 -8.47 -3.42 8.25
N ALA A 146 -7.56 -4.33 8.55
CA ALA A 146 -6.68 -4.20 9.70
C ALA A 146 -5.68 -3.05 9.53
N VAL A 147 -5.14 -2.88 8.32
CA VAL A 147 -4.26 -1.77 7.97
C VAL A 147 -4.78 -1.11 6.71
N TRP A 148 -5.14 0.17 6.80
CA TRP A 148 -5.52 0.99 5.67
C TRP A 148 -4.50 2.10 5.46
N ALA A 149 -3.63 1.91 4.47
CA ALA A 149 -2.78 2.98 3.97
C ALA A 149 -3.59 3.83 3.01
N ASN A 150 -3.81 5.10 3.31
CA ASN A 150 -4.53 6.02 2.43
C ASN A 150 -3.90 7.41 2.40
N ASN A 151 -4.36 8.23 1.45
CA ASN A 151 -4.16 9.66 1.50
C ASN A 151 -5.39 10.38 0.94
N ASN A 152 -5.80 11.48 1.55
CA ASN A 152 -6.92 12.34 1.13
C ASN A 152 -6.46 13.76 0.75
N SER A 153 -5.17 14.05 0.81
CA SER A 153 -4.54 15.34 0.53
C SER A 153 -3.43 15.18 -0.52
N ASP A 154 -2.75 16.29 -0.84
CA ASP A 154 -1.60 16.32 -1.74
C ASP A 154 -0.28 15.83 -1.08
N ASP A 155 -0.35 15.19 0.10
CA ASP A 155 0.82 14.76 0.90
C ASP A 155 1.58 13.55 0.30
N GLY A 156 1.22 13.14 -0.93
CA GLY A 156 1.82 12.03 -1.67
C GLY A 156 1.30 10.64 -1.26
N SER A 157 1.48 9.63 -2.12
CA SER A 157 0.99 8.29 -1.82
C SER A 157 1.61 7.71 -0.53
N PRO A 158 0.86 6.94 0.26
CA PRO A 158 1.37 6.36 1.49
C PRO A 158 2.45 5.32 1.18
N VAL A 159 3.56 5.40 1.91
CA VAL A 159 4.73 4.53 1.74
C VAL A 159 5.20 4.05 3.10
N GLY A 160 5.18 2.75 3.33
CA GLY A 160 5.56 2.19 4.62
C GLY A 160 5.63 0.68 4.59
N LEU A 161 5.79 0.11 5.77
CA LEU A 161 6.05 -1.31 5.95
C LEU A 161 5.06 -1.92 6.94
N VAL A 162 4.44 -3.02 6.53
CA VAL A 162 3.73 -3.96 7.39
C VAL A 162 4.53 -5.25 7.40
N ASP A 163 5.12 -5.63 8.53
CA ASP A 163 5.97 -6.82 8.60
C ASP A 163 5.78 -7.68 9.85
N HIS A 164 6.02 -8.99 9.75
CA HIS A 164 5.93 -9.92 10.89
C HIS A 164 4.57 -9.85 11.64
N CYS A 165 3.48 -9.54 10.93
CA CYS A 165 2.14 -9.44 11.52
C CYS A 165 1.32 -10.71 11.26
N GLU A 166 0.36 -10.96 12.14
CA GLU A 166 -0.64 -12.03 12.03
C GLU A 166 -2.02 -11.44 11.78
N PHE A 167 -2.71 -11.91 10.74
CA PHE A 167 -4.04 -11.48 10.36
C PHE A 167 -5.01 -12.66 10.36
N LEU A 168 -6.09 -12.54 11.13
CA LEU A 168 -7.21 -13.49 11.14
C LEU A 168 -8.48 -12.75 10.69
N ASN A 169 -9.02 -13.15 9.52
CA ASN A 169 -10.19 -12.53 8.88
C ASN A 169 -10.06 -11.00 8.70
N THR A 170 -8.85 -10.53 8.43
CA THR A 170 -8.55 -9.11 8.24
C THR A 170 -7.50 -8.93 7.17
N ARG A 171 -7.53 -7.78 6.49
CA ARG A 171 -6.71 -7.50 5.31
C ARG A 171 -5.88 -6.23 5.45
N CYS A 172 -4.92 -6.08 4.56
CA CYS A 172 -4.27 -4.79 4.29
C CYS A 172 -4.84 -4.16 3.01
N ILE A 173 -4.99 -2.84 2.98
CA ILE A 173 -5.45 -2.14 1.77
C ILE A 173 -4.58 -0.90 1.50
N ALA A 174 -4.16 -0.75 0.24
CA ALA A 174 -3.34 0.38 -0.22
C ALA A 174 -4.14 1.31 -1.14
N TYR A 175 -4.41 2.53 -0.68
CA TYR A 175 -4.96 3.61 -1.48
C TYR A 175 -3.86 4.64 -1.76
N GLY A 176 -3.74 5.05 -3.02
CA GLY A 176 -2.70 5.99 -3.45
C GLY A 176 -3.04 7.40 -3.01
N SER A 177 -4.13 7.96 -3.52
CA SER A 177 -4.72 9.21 -3.06
C SER A 177 -6.17 9.31 -3.50
N ASN A 178 -7.06 9.74 -2.61
CA ASN A 178 -8.42 10.13 -3.00
C ASN A 178 -8.47 11.58 -3.52
N ALA A 179 -7.42 12.37 -3.29
CA ALA A 179 -7.30 13.71 -3.88
C ALA A 179 -7.21 13.60 -5.40
N LEU A 180 -7.90 14.51 -6.11
CA LEU A 180 -7.96 14.52 -7.58
C LEU A 180 -8.27 13.15 -8.21
N MET A 181 -9.07 12.30 -7.54
CA MET A 181 -9.38 10.92 -7.96
C MET A 181 -8.15 9.99 -8.10
N ALA A 182 -6.98 10.38 -7.58
CA ALA A 182 -5.66 9.79 -7.82
C ALA A 182 -5.03 10.12 -9.20
N ASN A 183 -5.52 11.12 -9.91
CA ASN A 183 -4.97 11.49 -11.23
C ASN A 183 -3.51 11.98 -11.15
N ASP A 184 -3.18 12.67 -10.08
CA ASP A 184 -1.80 13.05 -9.74
C ASP A 184 -0.89 11.82 -9.63
N VAL A 185 -1.39 10.75 -9.00
CA VAL A 185 -0.68 9.49 -8.82
C VAL A 185 -0.42 8.78 -10.15
N TRP A 186 -1.38 8.85 -11.08
CA TRP A 186 -1.27 8.26 -12.42
C TRP A 186 -0.41 9.07 -13.38
N ALA A 187 -0.21 10.37 -13.14
CA ALA A 187 0.75 11.19 -13.87
C ALA A 187 2.22 10.94 -13.45
N GLN A 188 2.44 10.27 -12.31
CA GLN A 188 3.78 9.90 -11.84
C GLN A 188 4.34 8.64 -12.54
N PRO A 189 5.68 8.50 -12.61
CA PRO A 189 6.32 7.25 -13.03
C PRO A 189 5.79 6.03 -12.26
N LEU A 190 5.74 4.87 -12.94
CA LEU A 190 5.19 3.62 -12.37
C LEU A 190 5.91 3.20 -11.08
N GLY A 191 7.25 3.18 -11.09
CA GLY A 191 8.06 2.96 -9.90
C GLY A 191 8.20 1.52 -9.42
N LEU A 192 8.00 0.49 -10.26
CA LEU A 192 8.27 -0.91 -9.86
C LEU A 192 9.73 -1.10 -9.44
N GLY A 193 9.94 -1.85 -8.36
CA GLY A 193 11.27 -2.13 -7.79
C GLY A 193 11.86 -0.96 -7.00
N THR A 194 11.06 0.06 -6.68
CA THR A 194 11.46 1.20 -5.85
C THR A 194 10.82 1.12 -4.46
N ASN A 195 11.15 2.06 -3.57
CA ASN A 195 10.51 2.18 -2.26
C ASN A 195 9.12 2.83 -2.30
N ASN A 196 8.57 3.17 -3.47
CA ASN A 196 7.33 3.94 -3.59
C ASN A 196 6.07 3.05 -3.53
N ALA A 197 5.89 2.32 -2.44
CA ALA A 197 4.73 1.45 -2.22
C ALA A 197 4.49 1.20 -0.72
N MET A 198 3.31 0.69 -0.40
CA MET A 198 3.11 -0.05 0.84
C MET A 198 3.72 -1.45 0.70
N PHE A 199 4.69 -1.79 1.54
CA PHE A 199 5.28 -3.12 1.61
C PHE A 199 4.55 -3.95 2.66
N ILE A 200 4.19 -5.18 2.30
CA ILE A 200 3.68 -6.20 3.21
C ILE A 200 4.60 -7.41 3.09
N GLU A 201 5.37 -7.69 4.13
CA GLU A 201 6.35 -8.79 4.13
C GLU A 201 6.36 -9.63 5.39
N ASP A 202 6.73 -10.92 5.26
CA ASP A 202 6.87 -11.83 6.40
C ASP A 202 5.60 -11.94 7.29
N CYS A 203 4.42 -11.70 6.72
CA CYS A 203 3.15 -11.75 7.43
C CYS A 203 2.41 -13.08 7.19
N ALA A 204 1.53 -13.43 8.13
CA ALA A 204 0.65 -14.58 8.06
C ALA A 204 -0.81 -14.15 8.01
N PHE A 205 -1.51 -14.51 6.93
CA PHE A 205 -2.93 -14.26 6.74
C PHE A 205 -3.70 -15.59 6.80
N THR A 206 -4.69 -15.68 7.69
CA THR A 206 -5.57 -16.84 7.81
C THR A 206 -7.00 -16.38 7.80
N TYR A 207 -7.83 -17.06 7.02
CA TYR A 207 -9.25 -16.74 6.96
C TYR A 207 -10.10 -17.94 7.33
N THR A 208 -11.21 -17.71 8.02
CA THR A 208 -12.34 -18.62 8.21
C THR A 208 -13.49 -18.33 7.24
N GLU A 209 -13.49 -17.16 6.62
CA GLU A 209 -14.48 -16.70 5.62
C GLU A 209 -13.86 -16.40 4.24
N PHE A 210 -14.66 -16.31 3.18
CA PHE A 210 -14.15 -15.96 1.84
C PHE A 210 -13.77 -14.47 1.76
N SER A 211 -12.50 -14.17 1.46
CA SER A 211 -12.03 -12.79 1.25
C SER A 211 -10.63 -12.70 0.64
N ASN A 212 -10.15 -11.47 0.43
CA ASN A 212 -8.77 -11.16 0.04
C ASN A 212 -7.90 -10.82 1.26
N ALA A 213 -6.61 -11.14 1.18
CA ALA A 213 -5.59 -10.79 2.18
C ALA A 213 -5.02 -9.37 1.97
N VAL A 214 -5.03 -8.92 0.72
CA VAL A 214 -4.57 -7.59 0.32
C VAL A 214 -5.40 -7.08 -0.86
N ASP A 215 -5.62 -5.77 -0.88
CA ASP A 215 -6.32 -5.07 -1.95
C ASP A 215 -5.71 -3.67 -2.18
N ALA A 216 -6.05 -3.04 -3.30
CA ALA A 216 -5.66 -1.67 -3.58
C ALA A 216 -6.58 -1.00 -4.59
N ASN A 217 -6.76 0.31 -4.46
CA ASN A 217 -7.55 1.13 -5.37
C ASN A 217 -7.04 2.59 -5.33
N TYR A 218 -7.65 3.52 -6.07
CA TYR A 218 -7.32 4.96 -6.02
C TYR A 218 -5.82 5.24 -6.21
N GLY A 219 -5.21 4.64 -7.24
CA GLY A 219 -3.79 4.79 -7.53
C GLY A 219 -2.85 4.08 -6.54
N GLY A 220 -3.38 3.18 -5.70
CA GLY A 220 -2.60 2.42 -4.73
C GLY A 220 -1.43 1.65 -5.35
N ARG A 221 -0.34 1.55 -4.59
CA ARG A 221 0.85 0.76 -4.94
C ARG A 221 1.17 -0.17 -3.78
N TYR A 222 1.30 -1.46 -4.04
CA TYR A 222 1.72 -2.40 -3.01
C TYR A 222 2.76 -3.40 -3.49
N VAL A 223 3.60 -3.82 -2.56
CA VAL A 223 4.51 -4.96 -2.70
C VAL A 223 4.10 -5.99 -1.66
N PHE A 224 3.68 -7.16 -2.11
CA PHE A 224 3.25 -8.27 -1.26
C PHE A 224 4.24 -9.41 -1.43
N ARG A 225 5.15 -9.62 -0.46
CA ARG A 225 6.26 -10.56 -0.60
C ARG A 225 6.55 -11.40 0.63
N HIS A 226 7.06 -12.61 0.45
CA HIS A 226 7.45 -13.49 1.58
C HIS A 226 6.31 -13.77 2.59
N ASN A 227 5.05 -13.55 2.20
CA ASN A 227 3.91 -13.78 3.07
C ASN A 227 3.39 -15.21 2.94
N THR A 228 2.66 -15.60 3.97
CA THR A 228 1.90 -16.85 3.98
C THR A 228 0.40 -16.54 4.03
N VAL A 229 -0.36 -16.94 3.02
CA VAL A 229 -1.81 -16.72 2.94
C VAL A 229 -2.54 -18.05 2.93
N THR A 230 -3.49 -18.24 3.85
CA THR A 230 -4.30 -19.46 3.98
C THR A 230 -5.79 -19.14 3.85
N ASP A 231 -6.44 -19.79 2.89
CA ASP A 231 -7.87 -19.68 2.57
C ASP A 231 -8.34 -18.24 2.21
N ALA A 232 -7.45 -17.45 1.60
CA ALA A 232 -7.75 -16.14 1.02
C ALA A 232 -6.97 -15.95 -0.29
N TYR A 233 -7.35 -14.93 -1.06
CA TYR A 233 -6.71 -14.58 -2.33
C TYR A 233 -6.03 -13.20 -2.28
N VAL A 234 -5.22 -12.89 -3.28
CA VAL A 234 -4.59 -11.57 -3.47
C VAL A 234 -5.38 -10.79 -4.52
N GLU A 235 -5.69 -9.52 -4.26
CA GLU A 235 -6.55 -8.72 -5.11
C GLU A 235 -5.93 -7.38 -5.51
N ALA A 236 -6.39 -6.85 -6.64
CA ALA A 236 -6.42 -5.40 -6.82
C ALA A 236 -7.70 -4.95 -7.54
N HIS A 237 -8.26 -3.83 -7.09
CA HIS A 237 -9.53 -3.31 -7.58
C HIS A 237 -9.44 -2.54 -8.89
N ALA A 238 -10.53 -2.61 -9.67
CA ALA A 238 -10.73 -1.92 -10.93
C ALA A 238 -11.29 -0.49 -10.74
N VAL A 239 -11.44 0.23 -11.87
CA VAL A 239 -12.33 1.39 -11.96
C VAL A 239 -13.78 0.92 -11.79
N GLN A 240 -14.48 1.42 -10.77
CA GLN A 240 -15.85 1.02 -10.41
C GLN A 240 -16.72 2.21 -9.97
N GLY A 241 -16.34 3.41 -10.40
CA GLY A 241 -16.94 4.66 -9.96
C GLY A 241 -16.13 5.84 -10.46
N LYS A 242 -16.37 7.02 -9.87
CA LYS A 242 -15.51 8.21 -10.08
C LYS A 242 -14.20 8.05 -9.29
N ASN A 243 -13.41 7.04 -9.66
CA ASN A 243 -12.14 6.70 -9.05
C ASN A 243 -11.18 6.11 -10.09
N ARG A 244 -9.88 6.22 -9.84
CA ARG A 244 -8.87 5.47 -10.58
C ARG A 244 -8.65 4.09 -9.96
N SER A 245 -8.17 3.13 -10.75
CA SER A 245 -7.84 1.77 -10.30
C SER A 245 -6.57 1.73 -9.45
N VAL A 246 -6.15 0.55 -9.01
CA VAL A 246 -4.78 0.29 -8.53
C VAL A 246 -3.74 0.79 -9.54
N ARG A 247 -2.67 1.42 -9.06
CA ARG A 247 -1.57 1.89 -9.93
C ARG A 247 -0.57 0.78 -10.23
N SER A 248 -0.16 0.04 -9.20
CA SER A 248 0.82 -1.04 -9.37
C SER A 248 0.79 -2.09 -8.27
N TRP A 249 1.28 -3.28 -8.61
CA TRP A 249 1.45 -4.39 -7.68
C TRP A 249 2.73 -5.18 -7.98
N GLU A 250 3.47 -5.58 -6.94
CA GLU A 250 4.58 -6.53 -7.05
C GLU A 250 4.32 -7.67 -6.06
N ILE A 251 4.04 -8.87 -6.56
CA ILE A 251 3.60 -9.99 -5.74
C ILE A 251 4.57 -11.15 -5.93
N TYR A 252 5.43 -11.43 -4.95
CA TYR A 252 6.46 -12.44 -5.14
C TYR A 252 6.93 -13.20 -3.91
N ASP A 253 7.47 -14.39 -4.12
CA ASP A 253 8.02 -15.26 -3.08
C ASP A 253 7.01 -15.53 -1.92
N ASN A 254 5.71 -15.48 -2.18
CA ASN A 254 4.67 -15.82 -1.20
C ASN A 254 4.29 -17.30 -1.28
N ILE A 255 3.70 -17.82 -0.20
CA ILE A 255 2.97 -19.09 -0.22
C ILE A 255 1.47 -18.80 -0.06
N ILE A 256 0.67 -19.13 -1.08
CA ILE A 256 -0.78 -18.90 -1.10
C ILE A 256 -1.48 -20.25 -1.18
N ARG A 257 -2.19 -20.63 -0.12
CA ARG A 257 -2.77 -21.96 -0.02
C ARG A 257 -4.26 -21.93 0.25
N GLN A 258 -4.97 -22.77 -0.48
CA GLN A 258 -6.30 -23.22 -0.10
C GLN A 258 -6.13 -24.43 0.84
N LYS A 259 -6.92 -24.49 1.92
CA LYS A 259 -6.86 -25.58 2.90
C LYS A 259 -8.24 -26.06 3.36
N ASN A 260 -9.11 -25.16 3.81
CA ASN A 260 -10.35 -25.54 4.50
C ASN A 260 -11.62 -25.12 3.79
N ARG A 261 -11.55 -24.32 2.71
CA ARG A 261 -12.75 -23.91 1.94
C ARG A 261 -12.52 -23.93 0.45
N SER A 262 -13.60 -24.07 -0.33
CA SER A 262 -13.52 -23.90 -1.78
C SER A 262 -13.09 -22.48 -2.11
N MET A 263 -12.08 -22.34 -2.96
CA MET A 263 -11.57 -21.04 -3.42
C MET A 263 -11.45 -21.05 -4.94
N TRP A 264 -11.80 -19.93 -5.58
CA TRP A 264 -11.80 -19.86 -7.04
C TRP A 264 -10.40 -19.68 -7.61
N VAL A 265 -9.75 -18.54 -7.35
CA VAL A 265 -8.42 -18.18 -7.86
C VAL A 265 -7.53 -17.62 -6.74
N PRO A 266 -6.22 -17.88 -6.76
CA PRO A 266 -5.28 -17.31 -5.80
C PRO A 266 -4.99 -15.82 -6.03
N PHE A 267 -5.15 -15.34 -7.26
CA PHE A 267 -4.90 -13.94 -7.63
C PHE A 267 -6.06 -13.42 -8.49
N PHE A 268 -6.59 -12.26 -8.14
CA PHE A 268 -7.63 -11.58 -8.89
C PHE A 268 -7.24 -10.12 -9.18
N MET A 269 -6.70 -9.89 -10.38
CA MET A 269 -6.10 -8.61 -10.75
C MET A 269 -7.02 -7.85 -11.69
N ARG A 270 -7.60 -6.74 -11.22
CA ARG A 270 -8.68 -6.07 -11.95
C ARG A 270 -8.32 -4.71 -12.55
N GLY A 271 -7.05 -4.35 -12.50
CA GLY A 271 -6.52 -3.14 -13.13
C GLY A 271 -5.04 -2.90 -12.81
N GLY A 272 -4.53 -1.80 -13.35
CA GLY A 272 -3.13 -1.39 -13.23
C GLY A 272 -2.14 -2.34 -13.92
N THR A 273 -0.90 -2.33 -13.47
CA THR A 273 0.15 -3.20 -14.01
C THR A 273 1.18 -3.57 -12.96
N GLY A 274 1.96 -4.61 -13.21
CA GLY A 274 2.87 -5.11 -12.21
C GLY A 274 3.54 -6.41 -12.57
N VAL A 275 4.10 -7.05 -11.54
CA VAL A 275 4.74 -8.36 -11.65
C VAL A 275 4.20 -9.34 -10.61
N ILE A 276 4.00 -10.60 -11.02
CA ILE A 276 3.68 -11.71 -10.11
C ILE A 276 4.69 -12.83 -10.36
N PHE A 277 5.56 -13.15 -9.42
CA PHE A 277 6.59 -14.17 -9.69
C PHE A 277 7.05 -14.95 -8.46
N ASN A 278 7.61 -16.14 -8.69
CA ASN A 278 8.13 -17.03 -7.65
C ASN A 278 7.14 -17.39 -6.51
N ASN A 279 5.83 -17.19 -6.70
CA ASN A 279 4.86 -17.58 -5.68
C ASN A 279 4.61 -19.09 -5.74
N VAL A 280 4.40 -19.69 -4.58
CA VAL A 280 3.95 -21.08 -4.46
C VAL A 280 2.47 -21.08 -4.13
N VAL A 281 1.67 -21.66 -5.03
CA VAL A 281 0.24 -21.89 -4.84
C VAL A 281 0.04 -23.34 -4.41
N GLU A 282 -0.74 -23.56 -3.35
CA GLU A 282 -1.03 -24.90 -2.81
C GLU A 282 -2.54 -25.10 -2.62
N GLY A 283 -2.97 -26.37 -2.55
CA GLY A 283 -4.37 -26.73 -2.31
C GLY A 283 -5.21 -26.85 -3.59
N GLU A 284 -6.51 -27.02 -3.41
CA GLU A 284 -7.48 -27.33 -4.45
C GLU A 284 -8.27 -26.06 -4.85
N TRP A 285 -7.67 -25.27 -5.74
CA TRP A 285 -8.32 -24.11 -6.34
C TRP A 285 -9.20 -24.54 -7.52
N THR A 286 -10.36 -23.91 -7.70
CA THR A 286 -11.17 -24.13 -8.91
C THR A 286 -10.36 -23.80 -10.17
N ILE A 287 -9.57 -22.72 -10.14
CA ILE A 287 -8.57 -22.37 -11.15
C ILE A 287 -7.32 -21.86 -10.42
N ALA A 288 -6.24 -22.63 -10.46
CA ALA A 288 -4.94 -22.19 -9.94
C ALA A 288 -4.20 -21.27 -10.94
N GLY A 289 -4.84 -20.15 -11.28
CA GLY A 289 -4.35 -19.16 -12.24
C GLY A 289 -4.36 -17.74 -11.68
N ILE A 290 -3.88 -16.78 -12.46
CA ILE A 290 -4.02 -15.36 -12.18
C ILE A 290 -5.16 -14.83 -13.03
N ALA A 291 -6.33 -14.61 -12.44
CA ALA A 291 -7.45 -14.05 -13.16
C ALA A 291 -7.20 -12.56 -13.41
N VAL A 292 -7.24 -12.14 -14.67
CA VAL A 292 -7.31 -10.74 -15.05
C VAL A 292 -8.73 -10.37 -15.43
N ASP A 293 -9.22 -9.26 -14.88
CA ASP A 293 -10.55 -8.72 -15.10
C ASP A 293 -10.47 -7.20 -15.34
N TYR A 294 -11.53 -6.62 -15.89
CA TYR A 294 -11.75 -5.19 -15.85
C TYR A 294 -13.23 -4.89 -15.67
N ARG A 295 -13.59 -4.39 -14.50
CA ARG A 295 -14.99 -4.42 -14.04
C ARG A 295 -15.98 -3.67 -14.93
N ARG A 296 -15.57 -2.57 -15.57
CA ARG A 296 -16.43 -1.82 -16.54
C ARG A 296 -16.77 -2.62 -17.80
N ALA A 297 -16.09 -3.74 -18.06
CA ALA A 297 -16.47 -4.67 -19.12
C ALA A 297 -17.56 -5.67 -18.68
N CYS A 298 -17.90 -5.68 -17.40
CA CYS A 298 -18.77 -6.68 -16.78
C CYS A 298 -20.00 -6.06 -16.12
N GLU A 299 -19.89 -4.80 -15.69
CA GLU A 299 -20.93 -4.07 -14.98
C GLU A 299 -20.98 -2.60 -15.39
N TYR A 300 -22.19 -2.05 -15.41
CA TYR A 300 -22.42 -0.63 -15.62
C TYR A 300 -22.19 0.17 -14.34
N PHE A 301 -21.43 1.26 -14.44
CA PHE A 301 -21.29 2.26 -13.38
C PHE A 301 -21.84 3.61 -13.87
N ALA A 302 -22.55 4.36 -13.03
CA ALA A 302 -23.10 5.67 -13.43
C ALA A 302 -22.03 6.63 -13.96
N VAL A 303 -20.85 6.58 -13.34
CA VAL A 303 -19.60 7.15 -13.86
C VAL A 303 -18.53 6.06 -13.71
N PRO A 304 -17.74 5.73 -14.74
CA PRO A 304 -17.71 6.35 -16.08
C PRO A 304 -18.55 5.62 -17.15
N GLY A 305 -19.43 4.69 -16.79
CA GLY A 305 -20.15 3.84 -17.75
C GLY A 305 -19.41 2.56 -18.11
N TRP A 306 -19.96 1.86 -19.11
CA TRP A 306 -19.34 0.67 -19.70
C TRP A 306 -17.98 0.98 -20.33
N ALA A 307 -17.17 -0.05 -20.50
CA ALA A 307 -16.02 -0.04 -21.39
C ALA A 307 -16.40 -0.73 -22.71
N ASP A 308 -17.30 -0.10 -23.46
CA ASP A 308 -17.87 -0.61 -24.72
C ASP A 308 -17.52 0.28 -25.93
N GLY A 309 -16.69 1.30 -25.72
CA GLY A 309 -16.26 2.28 -26.71
C GLY A 309 -17.13 3.52 -26.75
N THR A 310 -18.16 3.64 -25.91
CA THR A 310 -19.05 4.81 -25.87
C THR A 310 -18.71 5.80 -24.76
N SER A 311 -17.97 5.38 -23.73
CA SER A 311 -17.58 6.25 -22.62
C SER A 311 -16.45 7.20 -23.03
N PRO A 312 -16.41 8.46 -22.55
CA PRO A 312 -15.24 9.32 -22.73
C PRO A 312 -13.95 8.73 -22.12
N TRP A 313 -14.06 7.79 -21.18
CA TRP A 313 -12.91 7.16 -20.54
C TRP A 313 -12.30 6.03 -21.39
N ASP A 314 -12.92 5.72 -22.52
CA ASP A 314 -12.52 4.67 -23.45
C ASP A 314 -11.52 5.20 -24.48
N GLY A 315 -10.33 4.61 -24.52
CA GLY A 315 -9.26 5.11 -25.38
C GLY A 315 -9.53 4.96 -26.88
N ASN A 316 -10.36 3.96 -27.27
CA ASN A 316 -10.79 3.70 -28.66
C ASN A 316 -9.67 3.83 -29.73
N SER A 317 -8.46 3.47 -29.35
CA SER A 317 -7.22 3.78 -30.10
C SER A 317 -6.89 2.73 -31.16
N VAL A 318 -7.53 1.56 -31.11
CA VAL A 318 -7.32 0.46 -32.05
C VAL A 318 -8.61 0.21 -32.84
N PRO A 319 -8.61 0.38 -34.17
CA PRO A 319 -9.77 0.10 -34.99
C PRO A 319 -10.29 -1.33 -34.80
N GLY A 320 -11.58 -1.46 -34.51
CA GLY A 320 -12.23 -2.75 -34.31
C GLY A 320 -12.11 -3.34 -32.90
N VAL A 321 -11.40 -2.68 -31.99
CA VAL A 321 -11.36 -3.05 -30.56
C VAL A 321 -12.00 -1.93 -29.75
N SER A 322 -13.28 -2.11 -29.42
CA SER A 322 -14.02 -1.17 -28.58
C SER A 322 -13.31 -0.96 -27.25
N ALA A 323 -13.39 0.27 -26.76
CA ALA A 323 -12.82 0.76 -25.52
C ALA A 323 -11.29 0.79 -25.42
N TYR A 324 -10.54 0.05 -26.23
CA TYR A 324 -9.13 -0.17 -25.97
C TYR A 324 -8.21 1.06 -26.20
N PRO A 325 -7.30 1.37 -25.26
CA PRO A 325 -7.28 0.83 -23.90
C PRO A 325 -8.40 1.45 -23.06
N ALA A 326 -9.14 0.63 -22.31
CA ALA A 326 -10.00 1.15 -21.28
C ALA A 326 -9.15 1.70 -20.13
N ARG A 327 -9.64 2.78 -19.50
CA ARG A 327 -8.91 3.49 -18.44
C ARG A 327 -8.41 2.57 -17.33
N ASP A 328 -7.11 2.56 -17.08
CA ASP A 328 -6.49 1.80 -15.98
C ASP A 328 -6.65 0.27 -16.07
N GLN A 329 -7.03 -0.27 -17.23
CA GLN A 329 -7.07 -1.73 -17.43
C GLN A 329 -5.69 -2.37 -17.20
N ILE A 330 -5.66 -3.70 -17.13
CA ILE A 330 -4.41 -4.47 -17.08
C ILE A 330 -3.44 -4.03 -18.19
N GLY A 331 -2.19 -3.76 -17.79
CA GLY A 331 -1.11 -3.34 -18.68
C GLY A 331 -1.08 -1.84 -18.99
N ARG A 332 -1.95 -1.03 -18.37
CA ARG A 332 -1.89 0.43 -18.47
C ARG A 332 -1.07 1.04 -17.35
N SER A 333 -0.39 2.13 -17.70
CA SER A 333 0.48 2.86 -16.81
C SER A 333 0.33 4.37 -17.01
N THR A 334 1.44 5.10 -16.93
CA THR A 334 1.49 6.55 -16.74
C THR A 334 0.64 7.32 -17.75
N ASP A 335 -0.16 8.25 -17.24
CA ASP A 335 -0.90 9.19 -18.05
C ASP A 335 0.07 10.13 -18.80
N SER A 336 -0.25 10.48 -20.05
CA SER A 336 0.60 11.35 -20.88
C SER A 336 0.75 12.78 -20.35
N PHE A 337 -0.17 13.21 -19.50
CA PHE A 337 -0.17 14.47 -18.76
C PHE A 337 -1.10 14.35 -17.54
N LEU A 338 -1.02 15.28 -16.59
CA LEU A 338 -1.91 15.30 -15.44
C LEU A 338 -3.36 15.49 -15.87
N TRP A 339 -4.22 14.53 -15.53
CA TRP A 339 -5.66 14.67 -15.72
C TRP A 339 -6.26 15.58 -14.65
N VAL A 340 -6.55 16.81 -15.03
CA VAL A 340 -7.29 17.75 -14.19
C VAL A 340 -8.75 17.67 -14.59
N ASP A 341 -9.62 17.26 -13.67
CA ASP A 341 -11.07 17.27 -13.87
C ASP A 341 -11.51 18.73 -14.05
N SER A 342 -11.92 19.12 -15.26
CA SER A 342 -12.12 20.53 -15.62
C SER A 342 -13.43 21.13 -15.13
N ASP A 343 -14.38 20.32 -14.67
CA ASP A 343 -15.74 20.81 -14.44
C ASP A 343 -16.34 20.40 -13.09
N SER A 344 -16.83 21.42 -12.38
CA SER A 344 -17.68 21.28 -11.19
C SER A 344 -19.03 20.62 -11.47
N ASP A 345 -19.38 20.46 -12.75
CA ASP A 345 -20.69 20.01 -13.22
C ASP A 345 -20.70 18.52 -13.64
N GLY A 346 -19.56 17.82 -13.54
CA GLY A 346 -19.47 16.38 -13.79
C GLY A 346 -19.53 15.98 -15.27
N ASP A 347 -19.38 16.93 -16.19
CA ASP A 347 -19.24 16.65 -17.62
C ASP A 347 -17.75 16.44 -17.96
N PHE A 348 -17.39 15.21 -18.33
CA PHE A 348 -16.02 14.88 -18.69
C PHE A 348 -15.80 15.30 -20.14
N ASN A 349 -15.29 16.51 -20.37
CA ASN A 349 -14.86 16.88 -21.72
C ASN A 349 -13.70 15.97 -22.16
N ASP A 350 -13.95 15.15 -23.18
CA ASP A 350 -13.04 14.17 -23.82
C ASP A 350 -11.66 14.79 -24.14
N GLU A 351 -11.63 16.08 -24.48
CA GLU A 351 -10.38 16.80 -24.81
C GLU A 351 -9.37 16.93 -23.65
N SER A 352 -9.77 16.56 -22.42
CA SER A 352 -8.94 16.68 -21.21
C SER A 352 -8.43 15.35 -20.64
N ILE A 353 -8.86 14.19 -21.17
CA ILE A 353 -8.48 12.88 -20.61
C ILE A 353 -7.15 12.41 -21.26
N PRO A 354 -6.07 12.22 -20.49
CA PRO A 354 -4.78 11.82 -21.04
C PRO A 354 -4.81 10.41 -21.60
N SER A 355 -4.01 10.14 -22.63
CA SER A 355 -3.71 8.75 -23.05
C SER A 355 -2.85 8.04 -21.99
N GLN A 356 -2.88 6.71 -21.94
CA GLN A 356 -2.03 5.91 -21.03
C GLN A 356 -0.93 5.17 -21.78
N ALA A 357 0.28 5.25 -21.24
CA ALA A 357 1.38 4.41 -21.67
C ALA A 357 1.03 2.92 -21.49
N LEU A 358 1.44 2.10 -22.45
CA LEU A 358 1.45 0.65 -22.33
C LEU A 358 2.68 0.23 -21.52
N ASP A 359 2.47 -0.41 -20.37
CA ASP A 359 3.51 -1.08 -19.58
C ASP A 359 2.91 -2.41 -19.13
N PRO A 360 3.15 -3.51 -19.88
CA PRO A 360 2.45 -4.76 -19.69
C PRO A 360 2.66 -5.35 -18.28
N ALA A 361 1.70 -6.15 -17.84
CA ALA A 361 1.88 -7.01 -16.67
C ALA A 361 2.74 -8.24 -17.01
N TYR A 362 3.50 -8.76 -16.05
CA TYR A 362 4.36 -9.92 -16.27
C TYR A 362 4.22 -10.94 -15.14
N CYS A 363 4.17 -12.22 -15.49
CA CYS A 363 4.27 -13.29 -14.49
C CYS A 363 5.28 -14.36 -14.92
N TRP A 364 6.02 -14.89 -13.95
CA TRP A 364 6.97 -15.97 -14.20
C TRP A 364 7.24 -16.79 -12.94
N ASN A 365 7.58 -18.07 -13.12
CA ASN A 365 8.02 -18.95 -12.04
C ASN A 365 7.05 -19.07 -10.83
N ASN A 366 5.77 -18.73 -11.00
CA ASN A 366 4.74 -19.10 -10.02
C ASN A 366 4.36 -20.56 -10.23
N LYS A 367 4.18 -21.32 -9.15
CA LYS A 367 4.02 -22.77 -9.22
C LYS A 367 2.80 -23.27 -8.45
N HIS A 368 2.01 -24.15 -9.07
CA HIS A 368 0.99 -24.98 -8.43
C HIS A 368 1.23 -26.43 -8.85
N ASN A 369 1.56 -27.30 -7.89
CA ASN A 369 1.86 -28.72 -8.17
C ASN A 369 2.90 -28.94 -9.29
N GLY A 370 3.88 -28.04 -9.42
CA GLY A 370 4.93 -28.07 -10.45
C GLY A 370 4.59 -27.34 -11.75
N GLU A 371 3.30 -27.12 -12.03
CA GLU A 371 2.80 -26.40 -13.20
C GLU A 371 2.87 -24.88 -13.01
N ASN A 372 2.96 -24.14 -14.13
CA ASN A 372 3.02 -22.69 -14.10
C ASN A 372 1.64 -22.09 -13.77
N VAL A 373 1.62 -21.19 -12.79
CA VAL A 373 0.46 -20.32 -12.51
C VAL A 373 0.59 -19.06 -13.36
N VAL A 374 -0.33 -18.87 -14.29
CA VAL A 374 -0.26 -17.86 -15.36
C VAL A 374 -1.51 -16.99 -15.41
N PHE A 375 -1.42 -15.81 -16.04
CA PHE A 375 -2.57 -14.98 -16.36
C PHE A 375 -3.54 -15.69 -17.29
N PHE A 376 -4.83 -15.51 -17.02
CA PHE A 376 -5.91 -15.84 -17.92
C PHE A 376 -7.02 -14.79 -17.82
N GLU A 377 -7.72 -14.57 -18.92
CA GLU A 377 -8.86 -13.66 -18.95
C GLU A 377 -10.06 -14.24 -18.20
N HIS A 378 -10.54 -13.50 -17.21
CA HIS A 378 -11.83 -13.77 -16.61
C HIS A 378 -12.94 -13.22 -17.50
N SER A 379 -13.67 -14.12 -18.17
CA SER A 379 -14.67 -13.76 -19.16
C SER A 379 -15.80 -12.92 -18.58
N CYS A 380 -16.00 -11.72 -19.14
CA CYS A 380 -17.23 -10.99 -18.97
C CYS A 380 -17.76 -10.40 -20.29
N VAL A 381 -18.97 -9.84 -20.25
CA VAL A 381 -19.87 -9.70 -21.41
C VAL A 381 -19.27 -8.91 -22.57
N VAL A 382 -18.43 -7.91 -22.30
CA VAL A 382 -17.78 -7.10 -23.36
C VAL A 382 -16.25 -7.20 -23.35
N SER A 383 -15.65 -8.13 -22.60
CA SER A 383 -14.18 -8.15 -22.38
C SER A 383 -13.34 -8.79 -23.48
N GLN A 384 -13.92 -9.54 -24.43
CA GLN A 384 -13.23 -10.55 -25.25
C GLN A 384 -12.00 -10.09 -26.08
N ASP A 385 -11.65 -8.80 -26.09
CA ASP A 385 -10.42 -8.30 -26.72
C ASP A 385 -9.75 -7.13 -25.97
N LEU A 386 -10.26 -6.79 -24.77
CA LEU A 386 -9.84 -5.58 -24.06
C LEU A 386 -8.40 -5.70 -23.58
N TYR A 387 -8.00 -6.85 -23.04
CA TYR A 387 -6.62 -7.14 -22.65
C TYR A 387 -6.18 -8.46 -23.25
N GLN A 388 -4.97 -8.47 -23.84
CA GLN A 388 -4.47 -9.61 -24.61
C GLN A 388 -3.09 -10.06 -24.12
N GLU A 389 -2.88 -11.37 -24.09
CA GLU A 389 -1.56 -11.95 -23.89
C GLU A 389 -0.62 -11.50 -25.03
N ASN A 390 0.64 -11.23 -24.69
CA ASN A 390 1.66 -10.65 -25.59
C ASN A 390 1.40 -9.21 -26.02
N ARG A 391 0.46 -8.51 -25.35
CA ARG A 391 0.23 -7.07 -25.53
C ARG A 391 0.12 -6.36 -24.19
N ASP A 392 -0.84 -6.76 -23.37
CA ASP A 392 -1.18 -6.15 -22.09
C ASP A 392 -0.62 -6.92 -20.90
N TYR A 393 -0.43 -8.23 -21.08
CA TYR A 393 0.24 -9.09 -20.11
C TYR A 393 1.06 -10.18 -20.81
N TYR A 394 2.05 -10.72 -20.09
CA TYR A 394 2.95 -11.76 -20.59
C TYR A 394 3.09 -12.88 -19.57
N ASN A 395 2.84 -14.11 -20.01
CA ASN A 395 3.01 -15.31 -19.19
C ASN A 395 4.39 -15.93 -19.38
N ASN A 396 4.97 -16.40 -18.27
CA ASN A 396 6.26 -17.09 -18.24
C ASN A 396 7.43 -16.24 -18.80
N VAL A 397 7.32 -14.92 -18.67
CA VAL A 397 8.34 -13.96 -19.13
C VAL A 397 8.72 -13.09 -17.95
N GLN A 398 10.01 -13.07 -17.63
CA GLN A 398 10.54 -12.08 -16.69
C GLN A 398 10.42 -10.69 -17.32
N ARG A 399 9.91 -9.72 -16.55
CA ARG A 399 9.76 -8.33 -17.01
C ARG A 399 11.08 -7.82 -17.63
N PRO A 400 11.07 -7.40 -18.91
CA PRO A 400 12.26 -6.85 -19.57
C PRO A 400 12.75 -5.55 -18.92
N GLY A 401 13.91 -5.07 -19.38
CA GLY A 401 14.42 -3.75 -18.97
C GLY A 401 15.15 -3.73 -17.62
N GLY A 402 15.56 -4.89 -17.11
CA GLY A 402 16.40 -4.98 -15.90
C GLY A 402 15.64 -4.79 -14.59
N TYR A 403 14.33 -5.06 -14.58
CA TYR A 403 13.54 -5.06 -13.35
C TYR A 403 14.23 -5.90 -12.26
N THR A 404 14.43 -5.26 -11.10
CA THR A 404 14.99 -5.88 -9.90
C THR A 404 14.02 -5.58 -8.76
N PRO A 405 13.60 -6.59 -7.97
CA PRO A 405 12.77 -6.36 -6.80
C PRO A 405 13.45 -5.40 -5.83
N TYR A 406 12.66 -4.58 -5.13
CA TYR A 406 13.21 -3.71 -4.10
C TYR A 406 13.90 -4.53 -2.99
N THR A 407 14.89 -3.94 -2.33
CA THR A 407 15.72 -4.67 -1.35
C THR A 407 14.87 -5.35 -0.27
N TYR A 408 15.24 -6.58 0.09
CA TYR A 408 14.63 -7.38 1.16
C TYR A 408 15.72 -7.84 2.15
N PRO A 409 15.48 -7.79 3.47
CA PRO A 409 14.32 -7.17 4.12
C PRO A 409 14.22 -5.66 3.85
N HIS A 410 13.03 -5.09 4.05
CA HIS A 410 12.81 -3.67 3.79
C HIS A 410 13.70 -2.80 4.71
N PRO A 411 14.35 -1.72 4.20
CA PRO A 411 15.29 -0.91 5.00
C PRO A 411 14.68 -0.26 6.25
N LEU A 412 13.36 0.00 6.25
CA LEU A 412 12.65 0.53 7.43
C LEU A 412 12.80 -0.36 8.68
N ILE A 413 13.09 -1.66 8.52
CA ILE A 413 13.38 -2.53 9.66
C ILE A 413 14.61 -2.01 10.41
N ALA A 414 15.73 -1.89 9.69
CA ALA A 414 16.98 -1.40 10.25
C ALA A 414 16.90 0.07 10.68
N GLU A 415 16.14 0.91 9.97
CA GLU A 415 15.95 2.31 10.36
C GLU A 415 15.23 2.48 11.70
N TRP A 416 14.33 1.56 12.04
CA TRP A 416 13.62 1.60 13.32
C TRP A 416 14.39 0.90 14.44
N ASP A 417 15.09 -0.18 14.15
CA ASP A 417 15.81 -0.94 15.18
C ASP A 417 17.09 -0.23 15.65
N ASN A 418 17.65 0.69 14.84
CA ASN A 418 18.85 1.47 15.17
C ASN A 418 18.57 2.81 15.89
N ARG A 419 17.30 3.19 16.13
CA ARG A 419 16.92 4.46 16.79
C ARG A 419 17.09 4.41 18.30
#